data_AF-A0A956HMG3-F1
#
_entry.id   AF-A0A956HMG3-F1
#
_cell.length_a   1.000
_cell.length_b   1.000
_cell.length_c   1.000
_cell.angle_alpha   90.00
_cell.angle_beta   90.00
_cell.angle_gamma   90.00
#
_symmetry.space_group_name_H-M   'P 1'
#
loop_
_entity.id
_entity.type
_entity.pdbx_description
1 polymer ?
#
loop_
_entity_poly.entity_id
_entity_poly.type
_entity_poly.pdbx_seq_one_letter_code
_entity_poly.pdbx_strand_id
1 'polypeptide(L)'
;MSGAGSVAPLVVVILTLNEELNLPKALASIDGRAPVVVVDSGSTDRTEEIARAAGAEFIAHPFVDYASQRNFALEQVARHPWVFFLDADEELSPPLWRDLEEAIAEEGLDGAYVRLDLRVLGRALTHGEFRDARILRLMRPSARFRRGVNERVYDRSMRVRTLPTRLIHR
;
A
#
# COMPACT_ATOMS: atom_id res chain seq x y z
N MET A 1 10.70 10.25 31.69
CA MET A 1 11.47 9.04 31.36
C MET A 1 11.16 8.68 29.93
N SER A 2 12.20 8.73 29.11
CA SER A 2 12.17 8.69 27.65
C SER A 2 11.84 7.28 27.17
N GLY A 3 10.65 7.08 26.61
CA GLY A 3 10.29 5.86 25.87
C GLY A 3 10.64 6.06 24.41
N ALA A 4 11.56 5.26 23.88
CA ALA A 4 11.92 5.23 22.47
C ALA A 4 10.66 5.12 21.60
N GLY A 5 10.53 6.01 20.61
CA GLY A 5 9.41 5.96 19.67
C GLY A 5 9.37 4.59 19.02
N SER A 6 8.28 3.85 19.26
CA SER A 6 8.01 2.63 18.54
C SER A 6 7.88 3.02 17.06
N VAL A 7 8.88 2.66 16.25
CA VAL A 7 8.71 2.64 14.79
C VAL A 7 7.45 1.82 14.55
N ALA A 8 6.45 2.41 13.89
CA ALA A 8 5.26 1.68 13.53
C ALA A 8 5.72 0.39 12.81
N PRO A 9 5.26 -0.81 13.22
CA PRO A 9 5.73 -2.07 12.62
C PRO A 9 5.35 -2.20 11.13
N LEU A 10 4.57 -1.24 10.61
CA LEU A 10 4.07 -1.15 9.26
C LEU A 10 4.58 0.12 8.58
N VAL A 11 5.09 -0.02 7.35
CA VAL A 11 5.31 1.09 6.41
C VAL A 11 4.27 1.04 5.29
N VAL A 12 3.81 2.21 4.84
CA VAL A 12 2.97 2.31 3.65
C VAL A 12 3.83 2.70 2.46
N VAL A 13 3.73 1.92 1.37
CA VAL A 13 4.39 2.19 0.11
C VAL A 13 3.36 2.62 -0.92
N ILE A 14 3.60 3.77 -1.57
CA ILE A 14 2.77 4.29 -2.66
C ILE A 14 3.63 4.34 -3.93
N LEU A 15 3.14 3.74 -5.01
CA LEU A 15 3.78 3.85 -6.33
C LEU A 15 3.08 4.95 -7.12
N THR A 16 3.84 5.86 -7.74
CA THR A 16 3.27 7.03 -8.43
C THR A 16 3.81 7.23 -9.84
N LEU A 17 2.97 7.84 -10.69
CA LEU A 17 3.33 8.50 -11.94
C LEU A 17 2.26 9.55 -12.27
N ASN A 18 2.59 10.84 -12.09
CA ASN A 18 1.70 11.98 -12.27
C ASN A 18 0.40 11.89 -11.46
N GLU A 19 0.53 11.81 -10.13
CA GLU A 19 -0.57 11.57 -9.19
C GLU A 19 -0.89 12.80 -8.31
N GLU A 20 -0.61 14.02 -8.78
CA GLU A 20 -0.83 15.24 -7.97
C GLU A 20 -2.28 15.44 -7.50
N LEU A 21 -3.25 14.85 -8.20
CA LEU A 21 -4.68 14.95 -7.86
C LEU A 21 -5.13 13.93 -6.81
N ASN A 22 -4.52 12.73 -6.80
CA ASN A 22 -4.97 11.61 -5.98
C ASN A 22 -4.11 11.46 -4.72
N LEU A 23 -2.79 11.61 -4.87
CA LEU A 23 -1.81 11.44 -3.80
C LEU A 23 -2.15 12.22 -2.51
N PRO A 24 -2.66 13.47 -2.52
CA PRO A 24 -3.04 14.16 -1.29
C PRO A 24 -4.09 13.41 -0.46
N LYS A 25 -5.06 12.74 -1.10
CA LYS A 25 -6.12 12.00 -0.40
C LYS A 25 -5.59 10.69 0.18
N ALA A 26 -4.78 9.97 -0.59
CA ALA A 26 -4.11 8.76 -0.11
C ALA A 26 -3.25 9.06 1.13
N LEU A 27 -2.42 10.11 1.06
CA LEU A 27 -1.58 10.56 2.18
C LEU A 27 -2.42 11.00 3.39
N ALA A 28 -3.48 11.77 3.18
CA ALA A 28 -4.38 12.18 4.25
C ALA A 28 -5.06 10.98 4.94
N SER A 29 -5.38 9.92 4.19
CA SER A 29 -5.99 8.69 4.75
C SER A 29 -5.05 7.89 5.65
N ILE A 30 -3.73 8.11 5.54
CA ILE A 30 -2.72 7.49 6.39
C ILE A 30 -2.67 8.18 7.76
N ASP A 31 -3.01 9.47 7.82
CA ASP A 31 -3.21 10.22 9.08
C ASP A 31 -2.01 10.12 10.04
N GLY A 32 -0.79 10.07 9.49
CA GLY A 32 0.46 9.96 10.26
C GLY A 32 0.66 8.65 11.05
N ARG A 33 -0.19 7.64 10.85
CA ARG A 33 -0.17 6.37 11.60
C ARG A 33 0.99 5.46 11.24
N ALA A 34 1.59 5.66 10.07
CA ALA A 34 2.72 4.89 9.57
C ALA A 34 3.68 5.79 8.79
N PRO A 35 4.98 5.47 8.75
CA PRO A 35 5.89 6.06 7.78
C PRO A 35 5.43 5.74 6.36
N VAL A 36 5.66 6.68 5.45
CA VAL A 36 5.27 6.57 4.04
C VAL A 36 6.51 6.64 3.16
N VAL A 37 6.61 5.71 2.21
CA VAL A 37 7.60 5.74 1.13
C VAL A 37 6.87 5.83 -0.21
N VAL A 38 7.16 6.88 -0.97
CA VAL A 38 6.68 7.07 -2.33
C VAL A 38 7.78 6.66 -3.29
N VAL A 39 7.49 5.68 -4.15
CA VAL A 39 8.38 5.28 -5.25
C VAL A 39 7.79 5.75 -6.56
N ASP A 40 8.44 6.72 -7.16
CA ASP A 40 7.93 7.48 -8.29
C ASP A 40 8.60 7.09 -9.61
N SER A 41 7.79 6.97 -10.65
CA SER A 41 8.21 6.47 -11.97
C SER A 41 8.69 7.56 -12.94
N GLY A 42 8.94 8.78 -12.45
CA GLY A 42 9.36 9.93 -13.27
C GLY A 42 8.23 10.91 -13.54
N SER A 43 7.47 11.25 -12.50
CA SER A 43 6.43 12.29 -12.53
C SER A 43 7.00 13.63 -12.97
N THR A 44 6.22 14.35 -13.77
CA THR A 44 6.53 15.71 -14.27
C THR A 44 5.60 16.78 -13.71
N ASP A 45 4.64 16.37 -12.89
CA ASP A 45 3.68 17.22 -12.18
C ASP A 45 4.16 17.49 -10.73
N ARG A 46 3.25 17.93 -9.85
CA ARG A 46 3.61 18.26 -8.45
C ARG A 46 3.69 17.05 -7.51
N THR A 47 3.70 15.82 -8.02
CA THR A 47 3.73 14.59 -7.19
C THR A 47 4.87 14.58 -6.17
N GLU A 48 6.09 14.92 -6.57
CA GLU A 48 7.25 14.96 -5.65
C GLU A 48 7.07 16.01 -4.55
N GLU A 49 6.64 17.21 -4.93
CA GLU A 49 6.41 18.31 -3.99
C GLU A 49 5.38 17.91 -2.93
N ILE A 50 4.26 17.32 -3.36
CA ILE A 50 3.17 16.86 -2.49
C ILE A 50 3.66 15.76 -1.53
N ALA A 51 4.37 14.76 -2.04
CA ALA A 51 4.92 13.67 -1.23
C ALA A 51 5.84 14.19 -0.12
N ARG A 52 6.80 15.05 -0.49
CA ARG A 52 7.76 15.61 0.46
C ARG A 52 7.10 16.54 1.47
N ALA A 53 6.14 17.36 1.04
CA ALA A 53 5.41 18.26 1.93
C ALA A 53 4.58 17.50 2.99
N ALA A 54 4.10 16.30 2.66
CA ALA A 54 3.43 15.41 3.60
C ALA A 54 4.39 14.61 4.51
N GLY A 55 5.70 14.79 4.38
CA GLY A 55 6.71 14.08 5.16
C GLY A 55 7.01 12.66 4.69
N ALA A 56 6.58 12.28 3.48
CA ALA A 56 6.93 10.99 2.91
C ALA A 56 8.38 10.95 2.42
N GLU A 57 9.02 9.78 2.55
CA GLU A 57 10.29 9.49 1.88
C GLU A 57 10.01 9.33 0.38
N PHE A 58 10.65 10.14 -0.47
CA PHE A 58 10.43 10.11 -1.92
C PHE A 58 11.64 9.53 -2.64
N ILE A 59 11.41 8.51 -3.47
CA ILE A 59 12.42 7.78 -4.23
C ILE A 59 12.02 7.77 -5.70
N ALA A 60 12.82 8.40 -6.56
CA ALA A 60 12.64 8.28 -8.00
C ALA A 60 13.28 6.98 -8.52
N HIS A 61 12.52 6.17 -9.24
CA HIS A 61 13.00 4.94 -9.86
C HIS A 61 12.31 4.71 -11.21
N PRO A 62 13.07 4.66 -12.34
CA PRO A 62 12.49 4.45 -13.65
C PRO A 62 11.63 3.19 -13.72
N PHE A 63 10.42 3.32 -14.25
CA PHE A 63 9.53 2.19 -14.41
C PHE A 63 10.01 1.27 -15.53
N VAL A 64 10.14 -0.02 -15.22
CA VAL A 64 10.40 -1.08 -16.19
C VAL A 64 9.15 -1.94 -16.35
N ASP A 65 8.67 -2.50 -15.24
CA ASP A 65 7.40 -3.21 -15.15
C ASP A 65 6.87 -3.18 -13.70
N TYR A 66 5.62 -3.62 -13.50
CA TYR A 66 4.97 -3.56 -12.20
C TYR A 66 5.61 -4.45 -11.13
N ALA A 67 6.14 -5.62 -11.52
CA ALA A 67 6.76 -6.54 -10.57
C ALA A 67 8.10 -6.03 -10.09
N SER A 68 8.95 -5.57 -11.00
CA SER A 68 10.25 -4.96 -10.69
C SER A 68 10.08 -3.70 -9.86
N GLN A 69 9.11 -2.85 -10.16
CA GLN A 69 8.84 -1.64 -9.36
C GLN A 69 8.44 -1.98 -7.92
N ARG A 70 7.53 -2.95 -7.73
CA ARG A 70 7.15 -3.41 -6.39
C ARG A 70 8.29 -4.09 -5.65
N ASN A 71 9.07 -4.93 -6.33
CA ASN A 71 10.24 -5.58 -5.72
C ASN A 71 11.30 -4.56 -5.31
N PHE A 72 11.58 -3.56 -6.16
CA PHE A 72 12.47 -2.45 -5.82
C PHE A 72 11.97 -1.71 -4.58
N ALA A 73 10.67 -1.39 -4.53
CA ALA A 73 10.08 -0.72 -3.37
C ALA A 73 10.23 -1.56 -2.08
N LEU A 74 10.00 -2.88 -2.15
CA LEU A 74 10.21 -3.80 -1.03
C LEU A 74 11.66 -3.80 -0.52
N GLU A 75 12.64 -3.68 -1.41
CA GLU A 75 14.06 -3.57 -1.02
C GLU A 75 14.35 -2.28 -0.26
N GLN A 76 13.77 -1.15 -0.70
CA GLN A 76 13.96 0.15 -0.01
C GLN A 76 13.40 0.13 1.42
N VAL A 77 12.36 -0.68 1.65
CA VAL A 77 11.68 -0.75 2.95
C VAL A 77 11.98 -2.02 3.75
N ALA A 78 13.02 -2.79 3.38
CA ALA A 78 13.33 -4.07 4.01
C ALA A 78 13.62 -4.00 5.53
N ARG A 79 13.91 -2.80 6.05
CA ARG A 79 14.07 -2.52 7.49
C ARG A 79 12.77 -2.59 8.30
N HIS A 80 11.62 -2.51 7.63
CA HIS A 80 10.29 -2.51 8.28
C HIS A 80 9.72 -3.94 8.37
N PRO A 81 9.10 -4.33 9.50
CA PRO A 81 8.56 -5.70 9.66
C PRO A 81 7.41 -6.05 8.71
N TRP A 82 6.64 -5.04 8.31
CA TRP A 82 5.47 -5.17 7.45
C TRP A 82 5.41 -4.02 6.44
N VAL A 83 4.91 -4.34 5.25
CA VAL A 83 4.68 -3.39 4.16
C VAL A 83 3.21 -3.45 3.76
N PHE A 84 2.56 -2.29 3.63
CA PHE A 84 1.29 -2.15 2.95
C PHE A 84 1.47 -1.36 1.66
N PHE A 85 1.17 -1.97 0.52
CA PHE A 85 1.08 -1.22 -0.74
C PHE A 85 -0.27 -0.51 -0.83
N LEU A 86 -0.28 0.80 -1.03
CA LEU A 86 -1.47 1.61 -1.26
C LEU A 86 -1.31 2.32 -2.61
N ASP A 87 -2.27 2.19 -3.52
CA ASP A 87 -2.22 2.96 -4.77
C ASP A 87 -2.62 4.42 -4.49
N ALA A 88 -2.18 5.36 -5.34
CA ALA A 88 -2.39 6.79 -5.09
C ALA A 88 -3.86 7.22 -5.14
N ASP A 89 -4.71 6.45 -5.80
CA ASP A 89 -6.17 6.59 -5.92
C ASP A 89 -6.96 5.81 -4.85
N GLU A 90 -6.26 5.21 -3.88
CA GLU A 90 -6.85 4.45 -2.78
C GLU A 90 -6.80 5.21 -1.44
N GLU A 91 -7.75 4.92 -0.56
CA GLU A 91 -7.84 5.53 0.78
C GLU A 91 -8.05 4.47 1.87
N LEU A 92 -7.24 4.56 2.93
CA LEU A 92 -7.39 3.76 4.15
C LEU A 92 -8.48 4.35 5.04
N SER A 93 -9.50 3.56 5.36
CA SER A 93 -10.52 3.97 6.32
C SER A 93 -10.05 3.68 7.76
N PRO A 94 -10.55 4.41 8.78
CA PRO A 94 -10.21 4.12 10.18
C PRO A 94 -10.50 2.67 10.63
N PRO A 95 -11.58 2.00 10.17
CA PRO A 95 -11.76 0.57 10.43
C PRO A 95 -10.71 -0.32 9.76
N LEU A 96 -10.26 0.01 8.55
CA LEU A 96 -9.20 -0.74 7.87
C LEU A 96 -7.86 -0.60 8.58
N TRP A 97 -7.56 0.55 9.17
CA TRP A 97 -6.40 0.72 10.05
C TRP A 97 -6.42 -0.25 11.24
N ARG A 98 -7.58 -0.43 11.89
CA ARG A 98 -7.71 -1.41 12.98
C ARG A 98 -7.48 -2.84 12.49
N ASP A 99 -8.04 -3.21 11.33
CA ASP A 99 -7.82 -4.53 10.75
C ASP A 99 -6.34 -4.79 10.44
N LEU A 100 -5.59 -3.76 10.04
CA LEU A 100 -4.15 -3.84 9.80
C LEU A 100 -3.38 -4.03 11.11
N GLU A 101 -3.69 -3.25 12.14
CA GLU A 101 -3.08 -3.35 13.47
C GLU A 101 -3.29 -4.74 14.09
N GLU A 102 -4.49 -5.32 13.95
CA GLU A 102 -4.78 -6.69 14.38
C GLU A 102 -3.98 -7.72 13.57
N ALA A 103 -3.92 -7.56 12.24
CA ALA A 103 -3.23 -8.51 11.37
C ALA A 103 -1.71 -8.53 11.61
N ILE A 104 -1.08 -7.37 11.81
CA ILE A 104 0.38 -7.30 12.01
C ILE A 104 0.82 -7.81 13.39
N ALA A 105 -0.10 -7.85 14.36
CA ALA A 105 0.10 -8.45 15.68
C ALA A 105 -0.13 -9.98 15.69
N GLU A 106 -0.69 -10.56 14.62
CA GLU A 106 -0.99 -11.98 14.53
C GLU A 106 0.29 -12.81 14.29
N GLU A 107 0.60 -13.73 15.22
CA GLU A 107 1.77 -14.59 15.09
C GLU A 107 1.67 -15.53 13.87
N GLY A 108 2.79 -15.68 13.16
CA GLY A 108 2.92 -16.53 11.99
C GLY A 108 2.16 -16.03 10.74
N LEU A 109 1.54 -14.85 10.75
CA LEU A 109 0.97 -14.26 9.54
C LEU A 109 2.08 -13.72 8.63
N ASP A 110 1.93 -13.95 7.32
CA ASP A 110 2.84 -13.50 6.27
C ASP A 110 2.25 -12.40 5.38
N GLY A 111 0.92 -12.26 5.35
CA GLY A 111 0.24 -11.23 4.56
C GLY A 111 -1.27 -11.23 4.70
N ALA A 112 -1.89 -10.21 4.12
CA ALA A 112 -3.35 -10.11 4.06
C ALA A 112 -3.84 -9.54 2.74
N TYR A 113 -4.88 -10.20 2.23
CA TYR A 113 -5.70 -9.71 1.13
C TYR A 113 -6.66 -8.64 1.64
N VAL A 114 -6.89 -7.61 0.82
CA VAL A 114 -7.91 -6.59 1.05
C VAL A 114 -8.90 -6.60 -0.11
N ARG A 115 -10.19 -6.50 0.21
CA ARG A 115 -11.25 -6.37 -0.79
C ARG A 115 -11.37 -4.91 -1.20
N LEU A 116 -11.67 -4.66 -2.47
CA LEU A 116 -11.85 -3.29 -2.98
C LEU A 116 -13.30 -2.82 -2.81
N ASP A 117 -13.48 -1.58 -2.37
CA ASP A 117 -14.69 -0.78 -2.52
C ASP A 117 -14.45 0.16 -3.71
N LEU A 118 -14.70 -0.35 -4.92
CA LEU A 118 -14.54 0.40 -6.17
C LEU A 118 -15.67 1.43 -6.30
N ARG A 119 -15.31 2.71 -6.43
CA ARG A 119 -16.27 3.81 -6.50
C ARG A 119 -16.12 4.61 -7.78
N VAL A 120 -16.99 4.33 -8.77
CA VAL A 120 -17.03 5.10 -10.01
C VAL A 120 -18.04 6.23 -9.88
N LEU A 121 -17.61 7.47 -10.17
CA LEU A 121 -18.44 8.69 -10.06
C LEU A 121 -19.11 8.83 -8.68
N GLY A 122 -18.38 8.46 -7.61
CA GLY A 122 -18.84 8.53 -6.22
C GLY A 122 -19.83 7.44 -5.80
N ARG A 123 -20.13 6.46 -6.67
CA ARG A 123 -21.03 5.34 -6.36
C ARG A 123 -20.26 4.03 -6.28
N ALA A 124 -20.48 3.28 -5.20
CA ALA A 124 -19.90 1.96 -5.04
C ALA A 124 -20.45 1.00 -6.10
N LEU A 125 -19.54 0.33 -6.82
CA LEU A 125 -19.88 -0.75 -7.75
C LEU A 125 -20.12 -2.04 -6.94
N THR A 126 -21.38 -2.34 -6.68
CA THR A 126 -21.79 -3.48 -5.83
C THR A 126 -22.12 -4.75 -6.61
N HIS A 127 -22.12 -4.70 -7.95
CA HIS A 127 -22.49 -5.80 -8.85
C HIS A 127 -21.39 -6.03 -9.91
N GLY A 128 -21.25 -7.28 -10.36
CA GLY A 128 -20.27 -7.67 -11.39
C GLY A 128 -19.01 -8.35 -10.85
N GLU A 129 -18.06 -8.64 -11.74
CA GLU A 129 -16.83 -9.42 -11.46
C GLU A 129 -15.93 -8.80 -10.39
N PHE A 130 -16.09 -7.50 -10.12
CA PHE A 130 -15.30 -6.77 -9.14
C PHE A 130 -15.79 -6.88 -7.69
N ARG A 131 -16.99 -7.44 -7.45
CA ARG A 131 -17.62 -7.47 -6.12
C ARG A 131 -16.75 -8.17 -5.08
N ASP A 132 -16.07 -9.23 -5.50
CA ASP A 132 -15.23 -10.09 -4.67
C ASP A 132 -13.73 -9.96 -5.02
N ALA A 133 -13.36 -8.92 -5.78
CA ALA A 133 -11.97 -8.63 -6.09
C ALA A 133 -11.19 -8.36 -4.79
N ARG A 134 -10.09 -9.08 -4.63
CA ARG A 134 -9.17 -8.94 -3.50
C ARG A 134 -7.73 -8.93 -3.99
N ILE A 135 -6.93 -8.07 -3.39
CA ILE A 135 -5.51 -7.89 -3.73
C ILE A 135 -4.68 -8.09 -2.48
N LEU A 136 -3.56 -8.80 -2.59
CA LEU A 136 -2.60 -8.93 -1.50
C LEU A 136 -1.87 -7.59 -1.32
N ARG A 137 -2.20 -6.86 -0.26
CA ARG A 137 -1.71 -5.49 -0.02
C ARG A 137 -0.78 -5.42 1.20
N LEU A 138 -1.06 -6.21 2.24
CA LEU A 138 -0.18 -6.37 3.41
C LEU A 138 0.72 -7.58 3.22
N MET A 139 2.03 -7.42 3.43
CA MET A 139 3.00 -8.52 3.33
C MET A 139 4.30 -8.25 4.11
N ARG A 140 5.08 -9.31 4.32
CA ARG A 140 6.49 -9.19 4.73
C ARG A 140 7.34 -8.60 3.60
N PRO A 141 8.43 -7.85 3.91
CA PRO A 141 9.34 -7.32 2.89
C PRO A 141 10.09 -8.40 2.09
N SER A 142 10.10 -9.64 2.57
CA SER A 142 10.66 -10.80 1.87
C SER A 142 9.75 -11.35 0.76
N ALA A 143 8.50 -10.88 0.65
CA ALA A 143 7.61 -11.23 -0.45
C ALA A 143 8.23 -10.82 -1.80
N ARG A 144 7.88 -11.54 -2.88
CA ARG A 144 8.38 -11.23 -4.23
C ARG A 144 7.27 -11.30 -5.25
N PHE A 145 7.12 -10.23 -6.01
CA PHE A 145 6.22 -10.14 -7.15
C PHE A 145 6.85 -10.81 -8.37
N ARG A 146 6.04 -11.58 -9.10
CA ARG A 146 6.43 -12.23 -10.36
C ARG A 146 5.43 -11.83 -11.46
N ARG A 147 5.91 -11.88 -12.72
CA ARG A 147 5.22 -11.50 -13.97
C ARG A 147 5.16 -9.97 -14.16
N GLY A 148 5.54 -9.47 -15.34
CA GLY A 148 5.60 -8.02 -15.60
C GLY A 148 4.24 -7.32 -15.73
N VAL A 149 3.15 -8.07 -15.96
CA VAL A 149 1.76 -7.55 -16.04
C VAL A 149 0.85 -8.46 -15.20
N ASN A 150 -0.09 -7.86 -14.46
CA ASN A 150 -0.91 -8.56 -13.45
C ASN A 150 -0.03 -9.35 -12.47
N GLU A 151 1.00 -8.66 -11.98
CA GLU A 151 1.98 -9.16 -11.04
C GLU A 151 1.29 -9.73 -9.80
N ARG A 152 1.81 -10.84 -9.32
CA ARG A 152 1.32 -11.48 -8.10
C ARG A 152 2.49 -11.91 -7.26
N VAL A 153 2.29 -11.85 -5.96
CA VAL A 153 3.12 -12.60 -5.01
C VAL A 153 2.72 -14.06 -5.11
N TYR A 154 3.71 -14.95 -5.21
CA TYR A 154 3.46 -16.39 -5.10
C TYR A 154 3.26 -16.73 -3.63
N ASP A 155 2.02 -16.82 -3.19
CA ASP A 155 1.62 -16.87 -1.78
C ASP A 155 1.25 -18.28 -1.29
N ARG A 156 1.45 -19.34 -2.11
CA ARG A 156 1.06 -20.71 -1.73
C ARG A 156 1.73 -21.23 -0.45
N SER A 157 2.91 -20.71 -0.13
CA SER A 157 3.64 -21.04 1.11
C SER A 157 3.44 -20.00 2.21
N MET A 158 2.70 -18.92 1.94
CA MET A 158 2.44 -17.85 2.90
C MET A 158 1.18 -18.14 3.70
N ARG A 159 1.22 -17.89 5.00
CA ARG A 159 0.01 -17.85 5.83
C ARG A 159 -0.66 -16.49 5.64
N VAL A 160 -1.77 -16.49 4.90
CA VAL A 160 -2.51 -15.27 4.54
C VAL A 160 -3.96 -15.32 4.99
N ARG A 161 -4.54 -14.15 5.27
CA ARG A 161 -5.98 -13.97 5.52
C ARG A 161 -6.57 -12.90 4.61
N THR A 162 -7.89 -12.72 4.67
CA THR A 162 -8.56 -11.56 4.04
C THR A 162 -9.05 -10.64 5.16
N LEU A 163 -8.74 -9.34 5.06
CA LEU A 163 -9.23 -8.35 6.02
C LEU A 163 -10.74 -8.14 5.82
N PRO A 164 -11.51 -7.94 6.91
CA PRO A 164 -12.95 -7.80 6.82
C PRO A 164 -13.34 -6.46 6.16
N THR A 165 -12.63 -5.37 6.45
CA THR A 165 -12.89 -4.04 5.88
C THR A 165 -12.39 -3.92 4.45
N ARG A 166 -13.13 -3.18 3.62
CA ARG A 166 -12.75 -2.88 2.22
C ARG A 166 -11.83 -1.65 2.14
N LEU A 167 -10.90 -1.67 1.20
CA LEU A 167 -10.08 -0.53 0.79
C LEU A 167 -10.88 0.33 -0.18
N ILE A 168 -10.95 1.63 0.07
CA ILE A 168 -11.64 2.55 -0.84
C ILE A 168 -10.75 2.76 -2.05
N HIS A 169 -11.29 2.61 -3.25
CA HIS A 169 -10.59 2.81 -4.53
C HIS A 169 -11.51 3.64 -5.45
N ARG A 170 -11.04 4.79 -5.94
CA ARG A 170 -11.88 5.81 -6.61
C ARG A 170 -11.53 6.02 -8.06
#